data_AF-A0A2K5R963-F1
#
_entry.id   AF-A0A2K5R963-F1
#
_cell.length_a   1.000
_cell.length_b   1.000
_cell.length_c   1.000
_cell.angle_alpha   90.00
_cell.angle_beta   90.00
_cell.angle_gamma   90.00
#
_symmetry.space_group_name_H-M   'P 1'
#
loop_
_entity.id
_entity.type
_entity.pdbx_description
1 polymer ?
#
loop_
_entity_poly.entity_id
_entity_poly.type
_entity_poly.pdbx_seq_one_letter_code
_entity_poly.pdbx_strand_id
1 'polypeptide(L)'
;MSLCEDMLLCNYRKCRIKLSGYPWVTACSHIFCDQHGSGEFSRSPAICPACSSTLSGKLDIVRTELSLSEEYKATVLAGLRPEIVYFLKLIFLAFMVGPTCSASANLDNHLSKIFKKKNKK
;
A
#
# COMPACT_ATOMS: atom_id res chain seq x y z
N MET A 1 -19.56 -4.71 -16.24
CA MET A 1 -18.13 -5.04 -16.45
C MET A 1 -17.63 -5.63 -15.16
N SER A 2 -17.37 -6.93 -15.12
CA SER A 2 -16.82 -7.61 -13.96
C SER A 2 -15.37 -7.14 -13.79
N LEU A 3 -15.18 -6.14 -12.92
CA LEU A 3 -13.86 -5.84 -12.38
C LEU A 3 -13.36 -7.15 -11.77
N CYS A 4 -12.24 -7.65 -12.29
CA CYS A 4 -11.52 -8.73 -11.66
C CYS A 4 -11.38 -8.35 -10.19
N GLU A 5 -12.14 -9.02 -9.33
CA GLU A 5 -12.03 -8.79 -7.90
C GLU A 5 -10.73 -9.45 -7.50
N ASP A 6 -9.63 -8.73 -7.75
CA ASP A 6 -8.27 -9.14 -7.48
C ASP A 6 -8.23 -9.48 -5.99
N MET A 7 -8.30 -10.79 -5.72
CA MET A 7 -8.43 -11.27 -4.35
C MET A 7 -7.14 -10.92 -3.63
N LEU A 8 -7.20 -9.96 -2.70
CA LEU A 8 -6.09 -9.66 -1.82
C LEU A 8 -5.82 -10.89 -0.96
N LEU A 9 -4.63 -11.46 -1.10
CA LEU A 9 -4.20 -12.64 -0.35
C LEU A 9 -3.14 -12.25 0.67
N CYS A 10 -3.17 -12.88 1.84
CA CYS A 10 -2.14 -12.67 2.86
C CYS A 10 -0.74 -12.92 2.29
N ASN A 11 0.20 -11.99 2.49
CA ASN A 11 1.59 -12.09 2.04
C ASN A 11 2.46 -12.97 2.95
N TYR A 12 1.92 -13.53 4.03
CA TYR A 12 2.61 -14.55 4.80
C TYR A 12 2.72 -15.83 3.96
N ARG A 13 3.95 -16.29 3.68
CA ARG A 13 4.24 -17.32 2.66
C ARG A 13 3.43 -18.61 2.83
N LYS A 14 3.14 -19.00 4.07
CA LYS A 14 2.40 -20.24 4.39
C LYS A 14 0.88 -20.06 4.50
N CYS A 15 0.37 -18.83 4.47
CA CYS A 15 -1.03 -18.54 4.74
C CYS A 15 -1.83 -18.35 3.45
N ARG A 16 -1.48 -17.33 2.65
CA ARG A 16 -2.13 -17.00 1.36
C ARG A 16 -3.66 -16.97 1.37
N ILE A 17 -4.32 -16.85 2.53
CA ILE A 17 -5.78 -16.78 2.63
C ILE A 17 -6.30 -15.48 2.00
N LYS A 18 -7.54 -15.53 1.50
CA LYS A 18 -8.26 -14.34 1.06
C LYS A 18 -8.47 -13.40 2.25
N LEU A 19 -8.13 -12.13 2.05
CA LEU A 19 -8.28 -11.09 3.06
C LEU A 19 -9.68 -10.50 3.02
N SER A 20 -10.21 -10.22 4.21
CA SER A 20 -11.49 -9.56 4.44
C SER A 20 -11.44 -8.80 5.76
N GLY A 21 -12.37 -7.87 5.97
CA GLY A 21 -12.44 -7.07 7.19
C GLY A 21 -11.25 -6.13 7.33
N TYR A 22 -10.42 -6.37 8.36
CA TYR A 22 -9.37 -5.47 8.83
C TYR A 22 -7.95 -6.06 8.70
N PRO A 23 -7.40 -6.19 7.49
CA PRO A 23 -6.00 -6.59 7.31
C PRO A 23 -5.01 -5.52 7.76
N TRP A 24 -3.76 -5.97 7.90
CA TRP A 24 -2.61 -5.15 8.25
C TRP A 24 -1.79 -4.86 7.02
N VAL A 25 -1.61 -3.59 6.68
CA VAL A 25 -0.82 -3.09 5.56
C VAL A 25 0.48 -2.48 6.10
N THR A 26 1.58 -2.75 5.41
CA THR A 26 2.90 -2.25 5.77
C THR A 26 3.39 -1.19 4.78
N ALA A 27 4.30 -0.31 5.19
CA ALA A 27 4.93 0.69 4.31
C ALA A 27 5.74 0.05 3.17
N CYS A 28 6.17 -1.20 3.32
CA CYS A 28 6.77 -2.00 2.24
C CYS A 28 5.75 -2.67 1.30
N SER A 29 4.49 -2.23 1.35
CA SER A 29 3.38 -2.67 0.49
C SER A 29 2.97 -4.15 0.61
N HIS A 30 3.34 -4.82 1.70
CA HIS A 30 2.83 -6.17 2.00
C HIS A 30 1.60 -6.09 2.90
N ILE A 31 0.63 -6.98 2.66
CA ILE A 31 -0.63 -7.05 3.39
C ILE A 31 -0.81 -8.41 4.09
N PHE A 32 -1.29 -8.39 5.33
CA PHE A 32 -1.40 -9.57 6.19
C PHE A 32 -2.80 -9.69 6.80
N CYS A 33 -3.25 -10.92 7.06
CA CYS A 33 -4.49 -11.14 7.79
C CYS A 33 -4.31 -10.75 9.27
N ASP A 34 -5.43 -10.59 9.97
CA ASP A 34 -5.43 -10.13 11.36
C ASP A 34 -4.62 -11.04 12.29
N GLN A 35 -4.66 -12.36 12.06
CA GLN A 35 -3.87 -13.35 12.83
C GLN A 35 -2.36 -13.13 12.71
N HIS A 36 -1.82 -12.96 11.49
CA HIS A 36 -0.38 -12.77 11.30
C HIS A 36 0.05 -11.34 11.66
N GLY A 37 -0.79 -10.34 11.38
CA GLY A 37 -0.51 -8.95 11.72
C GLY A 37 -0.39 -8.75 13.23
N SER A 38 -1.38 -9.20 14.00
CA SER A 38 -1.36 -9.10 15.47
C SER A 38 -0.19 -9.86 16.10
N GLY A 39 0.18 -11.04 15.57
CA GLY A 39 1.29 -11.83 16.08
C GLY A 39 2.67 -11.25 15.79
N GLU A 40 2.93 -10.84 14.54
CA GLU A 40 4.26 -10.40 14.11
C GLU A 40 4.55 -8.93 14.42
N PHE A 41 3.54 -8.07 14.36
CA PHE A 41 3.71 -6.62 14.53
C PHE A 41 3.55 -6.13 15.97
N SER A 42 3.20 -7.01 16.90
CA SER A 42 3.26 -6.70 18.34
C SER A 42 4.69 -6.73 18.90
N ARG A 43 5.66 -7.26 18.14
CA ARG A 43 7.07 -7.34 18.53
C ARG A 43 7.83 -6.08 18.12
N SER A 44 8.77 -5.63 18.96
CA SER A 44 9.68 -4.54 18.66
C SER A 44 11.13 -5.03 18.54
N PRO A 45 11.85 -4.74 17.44
CA PRO A 45 11.39 -4.05 16.25
C PRO A 45 10.43 -4.93 15.42
N ALA A 46 9.43 -4.30 14.80
CA ALA A 46 8.56 -5.01 13.88
C ALA A 46 9.32 -5.23 12.56
N ILE A 47 9.27 -6.45 12.04
CA ILE A 47 9.93 -6.83 10.78
C ILE A 47 8.88 -7.43 9.86
N CYS A 48 8.85 -6.99 8.61
CA CYS A 48 7.93 -7.53 7.62
C CYS A 48 8.22 -9.03 7.37
N PRO A 49 7.26 -9.95 7.60
CA PRO A 49 7.49 -11.39 7.37
C PRO A 49 7.71 -11.78 5.91
N ALA A 50 7.39 -10.90 4.96
CA ALA A 50 7.50 -11.19 3.52
C ALA A 50 8.86 -10.80 2.93
N CYS A 51 9.35 -9.59 3.23
CA CYS A 51 10.57 -9.01 2.67
C CYS A 51 11.65 -8.66 3.70
N SER A 52 11.42 -8.91 4.98
CA SER A 52 12.35 -8.64 6.09
C SER A 52 12.72 -7.16 6.29
N SER A 53 11.98 -6.22 5.69
CA SER A 53 12.15 -4.79 5.96
C SER A 53 11.81 -4.46 7.41
N THR A 54 12.62 -3.62 8.04
CA THR A 54 12.36 -3.09 9.38
C THR A 54 11.26 -2.04 9.33
N LEU A 55 10.26 -2.17 10.19
CA LEU A 55 9.10 -1.30 10.30
C LEU A 55 9.18 -0.58 11.66
N SER A 56 9.63 0.67 11.64
CA SER A 56 9.94 1.45 12.85
C SER A 56 9.20 2.78 12.94
N GLY A 57 8.64 3.24 11.81
CA GLY A 57 7.79 4.41 11.74
C GLY A 57 6.40 4.15 12.32
N LYS A 58 5.78 5.20 12.90
CA LYS A 58 4.42 5.15 13.46
C LYS A 58 3.34 4.77 12.43
N LEU A 59 3.61 4.99 11.15
CA LEU A 59 2.70 4.70 10.03
C LEU A 59 3.23 3.54 9.16
N ASP A 60 4.30 2.86 9.57
CA ASP A 60 4.86 1.74 8.81
C ASP A 60 3.95 0.52 8.82
N ILE A 61 3.01 0.48 9.76
CA ILE A 61 2.07 -0.61 9.98
C ILE A 61 0.70 0.01 10.26
N VAL A 62 -0.27 -0.25 9.39
CA VAL A 62 -1.62 0.29 9.48
C VAL A 62 -2.62 -0.84 9.35
N ARG A 63 -3.55 -0.94 10.29
CA ARG A 63 -4.71 -1.82 10.17
C ARG A 63 -5.81 -1.03 9.46
N THR A 64 -6.26 -1.53 8.31
CA THR A 64 -7.23 -0.84 7.44
C THR A 64 -8.42 -1.73 7.16
N GLU A 65 -9.60 -1.13 6.98
CA GLU A 65 -10.78 -1.85 6.52
C GLU A 65 -10.78 -1.97 4.99
N LEU A 66 -11.04 -3.17 4.45
CA LEU A 66 -11.14 -3.39 3.00
C LEU A 66 -12.50 -2.97 2.42
N SER A 67 -13.57 -3.16 3.20
CA SER A 67 -14.96 -2.95 2.78
C SER A 67 -15.49 -1.59 3.25
N LEU A 68 -14.84 -0.50 2.84
CA LEU A 68 -15.37 0.85 3.05
C LEU A 68 -16.59 1.09 2.16
N SER A 69 -17.60 1.82 2.66
CA SER A 69 -18.77 2.18 1.87
C SER A 69 -18.40 3.12 0.71
N GLU A 70 -19.17 3.09 -0.38
CA GLU A 70 -18.93 3.97 -1.53
C GLU A 70 -19.08 5.45 -1.14
N GLU A 71 -20.02 5.76 -0.25
CA GLU A 71 -20.24 7.11 0.28
C GLU A 71 -19.03 7.59 1.09
N TYR A 72 -18.44 6.70 1.90
CA TYR A 72 -17.22 7.01 2.66
C TYR A 72 -16.04 7.27 1.72
N LYS A 73 -15.84 6.43 0.70
CA LYS A 73 -14.78 6.63 -0.31
C LYS A 73 -14.95 7.97 -1.02
N ALA A 74 -16.17 8.30 -1.44
CA ALA A 74 -16.47 9.57 -2.08
C ALA A 74 -16.20 10.77 -1.15
N THR A 75 -16.58 10.67 0.12
CA THR A 75 -16.35 11.72 1.13
C THR A 75 -14.87 11.96 1.36
N VAL A 76 -14.07 10.89 1.51
CA VAL A 76 -12.61 11.00 1.66
C VAL A 76 -11.99 11.66 0.43
N LEU A 77 -12.38 11.24 -0.77
CA LEU A 77 -11.85 11.81 -2.02
C LEU A 77 -12.25 13.28 -2.20
N ALA A 78 -13.47 13.67 -1.81
CA ALA A 78 -13.94 15.06 -1.88
C ALA A 78 -13.19 16.00 -0.92
N GLY A 79 -12.66 15.48 0.19
CA GLY A 79 -11.82 16.24 1.12
C GLY A 79 -10.38 16.47 0.63
N LEU A 80 -9.94 15.80 -0.44
CA LEU A 80 -8.60 15.93 -1.00
C LEU A 80 -8.57 16.92 -2.16
N ARG A 81 -7.46 17.67 -2.29
CA ARG A 81 -7.24 18.51 -3.47
C ARG A 81 -7.08 17.63 -4.72
N PRO A 82 -7.61 18.04 -5.91
CA PRO A 82 -7.50 17.25 -7.14
C PRO A 82 -6.07 16.82 -7.50
N GLU A 83 -5.07 17.65 -7.21
CA GLU A 83 -3.66 17.34 -7.45
C GLU A 83 -3.17 16.15 -6.63
N ILE A 84 -3.67 15.99 -5.40
CA ILE A 84 -3.33 14.88 -4.51
C ILE A 84 -3.96 13.60 -5.02
N VAL A 85 -5.25 13.64 -5.40
CA VAL A 85 -5.95 12.47 -5.93
C VAL A 85 -5.26 11.95 -7.19
N TYR A 86 -4.90 12.85 -8.10
CA TYR A 86 -4.17 12.49 -9.32
C TYR A 86 -2.78 11.91 -9.01
N PHE A 87 -2.05 12.51 -8.07
CA PHE A 87 -0.74 12.01 -7.65
C PHE A 87 -0.81 10.59 -7.06
N LEU A 88 -1.79 10.32 -6.19
CA LEU A 88 -2.01 8.98 -5.63
C LEU A 88 -2.36 7.96 -6.71
N LYS A 89 -3.19 8.34 -7.70
CA LYS A 89 -3.52 7.49 -8.84
C LYS A 89 -2.28 7.13 -9.67
N LEU A 90 -1.38 8.08 -9.90
CA LEU A 90 -0.12 7.83 -10.60
C LEU A 90 0.80 6.88 -9.83
N ILE A 91 0.91 7.04 -8.50
CA ILE A 91 1.69 6.11 -7.66
C ILE A 91 1.10 4.71 -7.73
N PHE A 92 -0.21 4.59 -7.59
CA PHE A 92 -0.90 3.30 -7.67
C PHE A 92 -0.67 2.62 -9.02
N LEU A 93 -0.83 3.36 -10.12
CA LEU A 93 -0.56 2.84 -11.46
C LEU A 93 0.91 2.44 -11.64
N ALA A 94 1.87 3.23 -11.15
CA ALA A 94 3.28 2.87 -11.20
C ALA A 94 3.59 1.57 -10.45
N PHE A 95 2.91 1.34 -9.32
CA PHE A 95 3.03 0.11 -8.56
C PHE A 95 2.38 -1.10 -9.25
N MET A 96 1.20 -0.91 -9.86
CA MET A 96 0.44 -1.96 -10.54
C MET A 96 1.00 -2.32 -11.93
N VAL A 97 1.59 -1.36 -12.63
CA VAL A 97 2.14 -1.53 -14.00
C VAL A 97 3.65 -1.80 -13.98
N GLY A 98 4.33 -1.56 -12.85
CA GLY A 98 5.71 -1.99 -12.62
C GLY A 98 5.82 -3.50 -12.42
N PRO A 99 6.98 -4.12 -12.66
CA PRO A 99 7.13 -5.56 -12.55
C PRO A 99 6.81 -5.96 -11.12
N THR A 100 5.86 -6.88 -11.00
CA THR A 100 5.51 -7.60 -9.78
C THR A 100 6.76 -7.84 -8.94
N CYS A 101 6.81 -7.33 -7.72
CA CYS A 101 7.74 -7.73 -6.65
C CYS A 101 9.01 -8.48 -7.13
N SER A 102 9.89 -7.77 -7.83
CA SER A 102 11.33 -7.83 -7.63
C SER A 102 11.94 -6.57 -8.22
N ALA A 103 12.75 -5.88 -7.42
CA ALA A 103 13.57 -4.70 -7.76
C ALA A 103 12.91 -3.32 -7.55
N SER A 104 12.85 -2.92 -6.28
CA SER A 104 12.97 -1.51 -5.90
C SER A 104 14.36 -0.99 -6.33
N ALA A 105 14.44 -0.10 -7.32
CA ALA A 105 15.69 0.64 -7.57
C ALA A 105 15.59 1.92 -8.43
N ASN A 106 14.48 2.24 -9.11
CA ASN A 106 14.54 3.26 -10.17
C ASN A 106 13.48 4.37 -10.16
N LEU A 107 12.63 4.48 -9.13
CA LEU A 107 11.58 5.51 -9.09
C LEU A 107 12.12 6.91 -8.68
N ASP A 108 13.24 6.97 -7.97
CA ASP A 108 13.84 8.22 -7.48
C ASP A 108 14.29 9.16 -8.61
N ASN A 109 14.64 8.59 -9.77
CA ASN A 109 15.13 9.37 -10.92
C ASN A 109 14.00 10.01 -11.76
N HIS A 110 12.77 9.50 -11.66
CA HIS A 110 11.64 10.03 -12.42
C HIS A 110 10.90 11.15 -11.67
N LEU A 111 10.76 11.01 -10.35
CA LEU A 111 10.13 12.04 -9.51
C LEU A 111 11.00 13.31 -9.42
N SER A 112 12.33 13.16 -9.31
CA SER A 112 13.25 14.31 -9.31
C SER A 112 13.21 15.11 -10.62
N LYS A 113 12.93 14.47 -11.76
CA LYS A 113 12.74 15.17 -13.06
C LYS A 113 11.41 15.92 -13.13
N ILE A 114 10.33 15.36 -12.59
CA ILE A 114 9.01 16.02 -12.55
C ILE A 114 9.04 17.24 -11.62
N PHE A 115 9.65 17.12 -10.44
CA PHE A 115 9.79 18.25 -9.50
C PHE A 115 10.74 19.34 -10.06
N LYS A 116 11.85 18.98 -10.72
CA LYS A 116 12.73 19.95 -11.37
C LYS A 116 12.07 20.69 -12.54
N LYS A 117 11.11 20.07 -13.24
CA LYS A 117 10.39 20.70 -14.35
C LYS A 117 9.30 21.68 -13.89
N LYS A 118 8.75 21.50 -12.67
CA LYS A 118 7.77 22.42 -12.07
C LYS A 118 8.39 23.70 -11.47
N ASN A 119 9.65 23.69 -11.05
CA ASN A 119 10.36 24.86 -10.50
C ASN A 119 11.10 25.71 -11.55
N LYS A 120 10.77 25.55 -12.85
CA LYS A 120 11.39 26.29 -13.97
C LYS A 120 10.38 27.16 -14.75
N LYS A 121 9.24 27.48 -14.14
CA LYS A 121 8.33 28.54 -14.58
C LYS A 121 8.23 29.60 -13.50
#